data_AF-A0A328CBU4-F1
#
_entry.id   AF-A0A328CBU4-F1
#
_cell.length_a   1.000
_cell.length_b   1.000
_cell.length_c   1.000
_cell.angle_alpha   90.00
_cell.angle_beta   90.00
_cell.angle_gamma   90.00
#
_symmetry.space_group_name_H-M   'P 1'
#
loop_
_entity.id
_entity.type
_entity.pdbx_description
1 polymer ?
#
loop_
_entity_poly.entity_id
_entity_poly.type
_entity_poly.pdbx_seq_one_letter_code
_entity_poly.pdbx_strand_id
1 'polypeptide(L)' 'MATKKKMTLYLPEELLNDMRQEALRQDRSLSWIMEAAWKVARERLREMPGVDELYEDFEAAS' A
#
# COMPACT_ATOMS: atom_id res chain seq x y z
N MET A 1 3.64 19.00 12.87
CA MET A 1 2.66 18.85 11.77
C MET A 1 3.34 18.05 10.67
N ALA A 2 2.86 16.85 10.34
CA ALA A 2 3.45 16.08 9.24
C ALA A 2 3.17 16.82 7.92
N THR A 3 4.22 17.28 7.25
CA THR A 3 4.13 17.95 5.95
C THR A 3 3.73 16.95 4.88
N LYS A 4 2.64 17.24 4.16
CA LYS A 4 2.21 16.43 3.01
C LYS A 4 3.21 16.61 1.86
N LYS A 5 3.74 15.51 1.32
CA LYS A 5 4.62 15.51 0.15
C LYS A 5 3.82 15.09 -1.08
N LYS A 6 3.94 15.83 -2.19
CA LYS A 6 3.37 15.42 -3.48
C LYS A 6 4.23 14.31 -4.08
N MET A 7 3.59 13.22 -4.52
CA MET A 7 4.23 12.14 -5.27
C MET A 7 3.33 11.71 -6.43
N THR A 8 3.93 11.26 -7.52
CA THR A 8 3.24 10.61 -8.64
C THR A 8 3.51 9.11 -8.56
N LEU A 9 2.46 8.30 -8.61
CA LEU A 9 2.54 6.84 -8.58
C LEU A 9 1.88 6.28 -9.83
N TYR A 10 2.43 5.18 -10.35
CA TYR A 10 1.78 4.40 -11.40
C TYR A 10 0.93 3.32 -10.73
N LEU A 11 -0.36 3.32 -11.04
CA LEU A 11 -1.33 2.34 -10.54
C LEU A 11 -1.96 1.63 -11.74
N PRO A 12 -2.27 0.33 -11.63
CA PRO A 12 -3.13 -0.34 -12.59
C PRO A 12 -4.46 0.41 -12.75
N GLU A 13 -5.01 0.43 -13.97
CA GLU A 13 -6.24 1.16 -14.28
C GLU A 13 -7.42 0.69 -13.43
N GLU A 14 -7.56 -0.63 -13.25
CA GLU A 14 -8.62 -1.23 -12.44
C GLU A 14 -8.56 -0.75 -11.00
N LEU A 15 -7.38 -0.84 -10.37
CA LEU A 15 -7.16 -0.38 -9.00
C LEU A 15 -7.46 1.12 -8.84
N LEU A 16 -7.05 1.95 -9.82
CA LEU A 16 -7.32 3.38 -9.79
C LEU A 16 -8.81 3.68 -9.89
N ASN A 17 -9.56 2.94 -10.71
CA ASN A 17 -11.01 3.11 -10.84
C ASN A 17 -11.73 2.69 -9.55
N ASP A 18 -11.35 1.56 -8.94
CA ASP A 18 -11.92 1.11 -7.67
C ASP A 18 -11.68 2.16 -6.56
N MET A 19 -10.46 2.67 -6.45
CA MET A 19 -10.14 3.72 -5.49
C MET A 19 -10.93 5.02 -5.73
N ARG A 20 -11.20 5.38 -6.99
CA ARG A 20 -12.00 6.57 -7.35
C ARG A 20 -13.46 6.39 -6.97
N GLN A 21 -14.04 5.22 -7.21
CA GLN A 21 -15.42 4.93 -6.81
C GLN A 21 -15.57 5.01 -5.29
N GLU A 22 -14.59 4.48 -4.56
CA GLU A 22 -14.61 4.51 -3.10
C GLU A 22 -14.41 5.93 -2.54
N ALA A 23 -13.56 6.74 -3.17
CA ALA A 23 -13.39 8.15 -2.86
C ALA A 23 -14.71 8.93 -3.02
N LEU A 24 -15.44 8.70 -4.12
CA LEU A 24 -16.75 9.30 -4.39
C LEU A 24 -17.79 8.84 -3.36
N ARG A 25 -17.85 7.53 -3.07
CA ARG A 25 -18.79 6.93 -2.12
C ARG A 25 -18.66 7.51 -0.71
N GLN A 26 -17.43 7.80 -0.28
CA GLN A 26 -17.15 8.30 1.07
C GLN A 26 -17.04 9.83 1.18
N ASP A 27 -17.12 10.56 0.06
CA ASP A 27 -16.83 12.00 -0.01
C ASP A 27 -15.44 12.34 0.57
N ARG A 28 -14.43 11.65 0.03
CA ARG A 28 -13.03 11.74 0.46
C ARG A 28 -12.08 11.86 -0.74
N SER A 29 -10.89 12.40 -0.50
CA SER A 29 -9.86 12.48 -1.53
C SER A 29 -9.18 11.12 -1.76
N LEU A 30 -8.66 10.90 -2.97
CA LEU A 30 -7.85 9.72 -3.31
C LEU A 30 -6.65 9.54 -2.36
N SER A 31 -6.00 10.64 -1.96
CA SER A 31 -4.91 10.59 -0.98
C SER A 31 -5.38 10.05 0.37
N TRP A 32 -6.58 10.42 0.82
CA TRP A 32 -7.14 9.89 2.06
C TRP A 32 -7.46 8.39 1.94
N ILE A 33 -8.04 7.95 0.82
CA ILE A 33 -8.29 6.53 0.56
C ILE A 33 -6.99 5.73 0.58
N MET A 34 -5.93 6.21 -0.08
CA MET A 34 -4.61 5.57 -0.07
C MET A 34 -4.01 5.51 1.34
N GLU A 35 -4.06 6.61 2.11
CA GLU A 35 -3.59 6.65 3.50
C GLU A 35 -4.37 5.68 4.40
N ALA A 36 -5.69 5.59 4.22
CA ALA A 36 -6.55 4.68 4.98
C ALA A 36 -6.24 3.21 4.63
N ALA A 37 -6.13 2.89 3.34
CA ALA A 37 -5.77 1.55 2.88
C ALA A 37 -4.41 1.11 3.44
N TRP A 38 -3.40 1.99 3.42
CA TRP A 38 -2.10 1.71 4.00
C TRP A 38 -2.18 1.43 5.51
N LYS A 39 -2.94 2.23 6.28
CA LYS A 39 -3.10 2.01 7.73
C LYS A 39 -3.77 0.68 8.06
N VAL A 40 -4.66 0.20 7.20
CA VAL A 40 -5.29 -1.12 7.36
C VAL A 40 -4.33 -2.25 6.98
N ALA A 41 -3.58 -2.09 5.88
CA ALA A 41 -2.73 -3.15 5.35
C ALA A 41 -1.38 -3.30 6.09
N ARG A 42 -0.86 -2.23 6.71
CA ARG A 42 0.52 -2.18 7.22
C ARG A 42 0.89 -3.28 8.22
N GLU A 43 -0.02 -3.71 9.08
CA GLU A 43 0.33 -4.75 10.07
C GLU A 43 0.50 -6.10 9.37
N ARG A 44 -0.39 -6.45 8.44
CA ARG A 44 -0.27 -7.68 7.65
C ARG A 44 0.96 -7.66 6.74
N LEU A 45 1.29 -6.50 6.17
CA LEU A 45 2.50 -6.37 5.33
C LEU A 45 3.79 -6.54 6.14
N ARG A 46 3.79 -6.23 7.44
CA ARG A 46 4.97 -6.43 8.31
C ARG A 46 5.21 -7.87 8.71
N GLU A 47 4.18 -8.71 8.65
CA GLU A 47 4.30 -10.15 8.90
C GLU A 47 4.90 -10.89 7.70
N MET A 48 4.91 -10.26 6.52
CA MET A 48 5.52 -10.84 5.32
C MET A 48 7.04 -10.71 5.43
N PRO A 49 7.79 -11.80 5.18
CA PRO A 49 9.24 -11.75 5.23
C PRO A 49 9.79 -10.79 4.19
N GLY A 50 10.91 -10.15 4.53
CA GLY A 50 11.70 -9.41 3.56
C GLY A 50 12.18 -10.33 2.44
N VAL A 51 12.36 -9.80 1.23
CA VAL A 51 12.94 -10.57 0.11
C VAL A 51 14.31 -11.15 0.50
N ASP A 52 15.09 -10.40 1.26
CA ASP A 52 16.41 -10.84 1.75
C ASP A 52 16.29 -11.99 2.75
N GLU A 53 15.30 -11.94 3.65
CA GLU A 53 15.03 -13.01 4.64
C GLU A 53 14.62 -14.32 3.96
N LEU A 54 13.87 -14.24 2.86
CA LEU A 54 13.52 -15.42 2.06
C LEU A 54 14.77 -16.10 1.50
N TYR A 55 15.76 -15.34 1.02
CA TYR A 55 17.00 -15.91 0.47
C TYR A 55 17.87 -16.58 1.54
N GLU A 56 17.95 -16.00 2.75
CA GLU A 56 18.68 -16.60 3.87
C GLU A 56 18.06 -17.94 4.31
N ASP A 57 16.74 -18.03 4.35
CA ASP A 57 16.03 -19.29 4.64
C ASP A 57 16.27 -20.37 3.55
N PHE A 58 16.35 -19.97 2.28
CA PHE A 58 16.67 -20.90 1.18
C PHE A 58 18.12 -21.40 1.23
N GLU A 59 19.07 -20.55 1.61
CA GLU A 59 20.49 -20.91 1.70
C GLU A 59 20.79 -21.75 2.95
N ALA A 60 20.11 -21.48 4.08
CA ALA A 60 20.20 -22.30 5.30
C ALA A 60 19.56 -23.69 5.17
N ALA A 61 18.66 -23.88 4.21
CA ALA A 61 17.99 -25.15 3.93
C ALA A 61 18.68 -26.01 2.84
N SER A 62 19.78 -25.51 2.24
CA SER A 62 20.61 -26.21 1.24
C SER A 62 21.89 -26.78 1.84
#